data_AF-A0A673CG82-F1
#
_entry.id   AF-A0A673CG82-F1
#
_cell.length_a   1.000
_cell.length_b   1.000
_cell.length_c   1.000
_cell.angle_alpha   90.00
_cell.angle_beta   90.00
_cell.angle_gamma   90.00
#
_symmetry.space_group_name_H-M   'P 1'
#
loop_
_entity.id
_entity.type
_entity.pdbx_description
1 polymer ?
#
loop_
_entity_poly.entity_id
_entity_poly.type
_entity_poly.pdbx_seq_one_letter_code
_entity_poly.pdbx_strand_id
1 'polypeptide(L)'
;VLYLLCLTIVTACFTLKPNLLIEEYACLQFTDVGSAFSQVSLQFDSYSDGLFYHICGGTIIDSFHILTAAHCILSMDAHLYRAVVGEHNLYEYDGSEEFLPVERIVVHPGWNGDLAKGNDIAILRLASPVYDNGYVAIANLPYPDQTLPHGFTCYITGWGLMDFGGSIPAILQESPINVVEHSVCSQPEWWGSIALKTMVCAGGDGIISGCQGDSGGPLNCFTDGAWRVHGVVSYGPSGRCNQVKKPTVFTRVSSFQDWMYSVRPSPLSHVSKTVTTFLLLSFLLFCLLGYFRLIADSISPLHSQIKLKCFQICCV
;
A
#
# COMPACT_ATOMS: atom_id res chain seq x y z
N VAL A 1 41.94 -8.78 27.10
CA VAL A 1 41.25 -8.32 28.33
C VAL A 1 40.06 -7.39 28.05
N LEU A 2 39.78 -6.99 26.81
CA LEU A 2 38.53 -6.28 26.44
C LEU A 2 37.53 -7.13 25.59
N TYR A 3 37.72 -8.45 25.55
CA TYR A 3 36.86 -9.39 24.80
C TYR A 3 36.18 -10.45 25.68
N LEU A 4 36.37 -10.37 27.00
CA LEU A 4 35.82 -11.30 28.00
C LEU A 4 34.82 -10.64 28.97
N LEU A 5 34.47 -9.37 28.75
CA LEU A 5 33.47 -8.62 29.53
C LEU A 5 32.10 -8.50 28.85
N CYS A 6 31.98 -8.98 27.60
CA CYS A 6 30.71 -8.91 26.85
C CYS A 6 29.87 -10.20 26.98
N LEU A 7 30.45 -11.31 27.47
CA LEU A 7 29.73 -12.59 27.64
C LEU A 7 29.13 -12.80 29.04
N THR A 8 29.36 -11.89 29.99
CA THR A 8 28.80 -11.99 31.35
C THR A 8 27.53 -11.15 31.55
N ILE A 9 27.15 -10.30 30.59
CA ILE A 9 25.89 -9.54 30.64
C ILE A 9 24.74 -10.31 29.96
N VAL A 10 25.04 -11.26 29.07
CA VAL A 10 24.02 -12.03 28.33
C VAL A 10 23.44 -13.21 29.14
N THR A 11 24.06 -13.60 30.25
CA THR A 11 23.65 -14.77 31.06
C THR A 11 23.08 -14.44 32.44
N ALA A 12 22.85 -13.17 32.76
CA ALA A 12 22.33 -12.74 34.07
C ALA A 12 20.84 -12.34 34.08
N CYS A 13 20.11 -12.46 32.96
CA CYS A 13 18.66 -12.18 32.93
C CYS A 13 17.78 -13.44 33.06
N PHE A 14 18.37 -14.63 33.18
CA PHE A 14 17.65 -15.88 33.38
C PHE A 14 17.92 -16.46 34.77
N THR A 15 17.46 -15.79 35.84
CA THR A 15 17.10 -16.44 37.12
C THR A 15 16.62 -15.39 38.12
N LEU A 16 15.36 -14.97 38.06
CA LEU A 16 14.67 -14.38 39.21
C LEU A 16 13.21 -14.86 39.23
N LYS A 17 12.97 -15.81 40.15
CA LYS A 17 11.74 -16.24 40.84
C LYS A 17 10.40 -16.39 40.07
N PRO A 18 9.73 -17.56 40.21
CA PRO A 18 8.34 -17.74 39.81
C PRO A 18 7.42 -17.04 40.83
N ASN A 19 6.28 -16.53 40.36
CA ASN A 19 5.21 -15.86 41.10
C ASN A 19 5.45 -14.39 41.47
N LEU A 20 5.25 -13.49 40.49
CA LEU A 20 4.50 -12.25 40.69
C LEU A 20 4.13 -11.64 39.33
N LEU A 21 2.84 -11.28 39.17
CA LEU A 21 2.25 -10.40 38.14
C LEU A 21 2.00 -11.01 36.75
N ILE A 22 0.98 -11.88 36.68
CA ILE A 22 0.20 -12.18 35.46
C ILE A 22 -0.95 -11.15 35.36
N GLU A 23 -0.64 -9.85 35.31
CA GLU A 23 -1.69 -8.82 35.11
C GLU A 23 -1.35 -7.72 34.09
N GLU A 24 -0.16 -7.70 33.47
CA GLU A 24 0.20 -6.66 32.47
C GLU A 24 0.22 -7.13 31.00
N TYR A 25 -0.06 -8.41 30.72
CA TYR A 25 -0.15 -8.92 29.34
C TYR A 25 -1.60 -9.04 28.81
N ALA A 26 -2.56 -8.44 29.51
CA ALA A 26 -3.98 -8.50 29.16
C ALA A 26 -4.45 -7.42 28.15
N CYS A 27 -3.55 -6.73 27.46
CA CYS A 27 -3.89 -5.68 26.48
C CYS A 27 -3.68 -6.11 25.00
N LEU A 28 -3.86 -7.40 24.71
CA LEU A 28 -3.87 -7.95 23.34
C LEU A 28 -5.17 -8.71 23.07
N GLN A 29 -6.31 -8.13 23.43
CA GLN A 29 -7.62 -8.56 22.91
C GLN A 29 -8.07 -7.70 21.71
N PHE A 30 -7.10 -7.22 20.93
CA PHE A 30 -7.36 -6.57 19.65
C PHE A 30 -7.25 -7.63 18.56
N THR A 31 -8.37 -7.93 17.87
CA THR A 31 -8.49 -8.82 16.69
C THR A 31 -7.36 -9.85 16.55
N ASP A 32 -7.60 -11.10 16.93
CA ASP A 32 -6.65 -12.24 16.99
C ASP A 32 -5.99 -12.60 15.63
N VAL A 33 -6.17 -11.76 14.63
CA VAL A 33 -5.84 -11.95 13.24
C VAL A 33 -5.22 -10.64 12.76
N GLY A 34 -3.94 -10.63 12.38
CA GLY A 34 -3.27 -9.46 11.81
C GLY A 34 -3.81 -8.99 10.45
N SER A 35 -5.04 -9.36 10.12
CA SER A 35 -5.79 -9.00 8.92
C SER A 35 -6.14 -7.50 8.92
N ALA A 36 -6.37 -6.90 10.09
CA ALA A 36 -6.88 -5.54 10.22
C ALA A 36 -5.81 -4.43 10.34
N PHE A 37 -4.53 -4.75 10.57
CA PHE A 37 -3.51 -3.71 10.87
C PHE A 37 -3.23 -2.73 9.71
N SER A 38 -3.59 -3.09 8.49
CA SER A 38 -3.49 -2.21 7.32
C SER A 38 -4.77 -1.44 7.00
N GLN A 39 -5.80 -1.58 7.84
CA GLN A 39 -7.11 -0.94 7.68
C GLN A 39 -6.97 0.58 7.79
N VAL A 40 -7.68 1.28 6.91
CA VAL A 40 -7.79 2.74 6.95
C VAL A 40 -9.26 3.13 7.04
N SER A 41 -9.55 4.08 7.92
CA SER A 41 -10.78 4.87 7.89
C SER A 41 -10.55 6.07 6.98
N LEU A 42 -11.07 6.02 5.74
CA LEU A 42 -11.02 7.14 4.82
C LEU A 42 -12.13 8.12 5.20
N GLN A 43 -11.73 9.33 5.58
CA GLN A 43 -12.64 10.35 6.04
C GLN A 43 -12.68 11.54 5.10
N PHE A 44 -13.86 12.15 4.98
CA PHE A 44 -14.13 13.24 4.06
C PHE A 44 -14.81 14.39 4.78
N ASP A 45 -14.33 15.60 4.52
CA ASP A 45 -14.95 16.85 4.93
C ASP A 45 -15.92 17.31 3.84
N SER A 46 -17.21 17.06 4.08
CA SER A 46 -18.26 17.33 3.09
C SER A 46 -18.58 18.82 2.95
N TYR A 47 -18.25 19.64 3.95
CA TYR A 47 -18.65 21.05 4.03
C TYR A 47 -17.46 22.01 3.99
N SER A 48 -16.24 21.49 3.93
CA SER A 48 -15.00 22.26 4.00
C SER A 48 -14.90 23.11 5.28
N ASP A 49 -15.46 22.61 6.39
CA ASP A 49 -15.50 23.28 7.69
C ASP A 49 -14.48 22.71 8.70
N GLY A 50 -13.70 21.71 8.29
CA GLY A 50 -12.72 20.99 9.09
C GLY A 50 -13.27 19.77 9.80
N LEU A 51 -14.56 19.43 9.62
CA LEU A 51 -15.19 18.25 10.21
C LEU A 51 -15.15 17.06 9.24
N PHE A 52 -14.37 16.04 9.59
CA PHE A 52 -14.20 14.85 8.78
C PHE A 52 -15.04 13.69 9.32
N TYR A 53 -15.68 12.97 8.41
CA TYR A 53 -16.50 11.80 8.73
C TYR A 53 -16.03 10.59 7.94
N HIS A 54 -16.07 9.41 8.57
CA HIS A 54 -15.84 8.16 7.87
C HIS A 54 -16.82 7.98 6.71
N ILE A 55 -16.30 7.74 5.51
CA ILE A 55 -17.11 7.50 4.31
C ILE A 55 -16.83 6.14 3.66
N CYS A 56 -15.59 5.66 3.79
CA CYS A 56 -15.09 4.46 3.14
C CYS A 56 -13.93 3.87 3.94
N GLY A 57 -13.62 2.61 3.66
CA GLY A 57 -12.36 1.99 4.02
C GLY A 57 -11.22 2.32 3.06
N GLY A 58 -10.04 1.83 3.43
CA GLY A 58 -8.86 1.81 2.59
C GLY A 58 -7.82 0.85 3.14
N THR A 59 -6.68 0.77 2.46
CA THR A 59 -5.57 -0.11 2.81
C THR A 59 -4.24 0.60 2.67
N ILE A 60 -3.38 0.49 3.69
CA ILE A 60 -2.00 0.98 3.61
C ILE A 60 -1.18 0.03 2.73
N ILE A 61 -0.72 0.48 1.57
CA ILE A 61 0.01 -0.37 0.59
C ILE A 61 1.50 -0.01 0.46
N ASP A 62 1.90 1.14 1.01
CA ASP A 62 3.27 1.51 1.36
C ASP A 62 3.23 2.75 2.28
N SER A 63 4.40 3.26 2.71
CA SER A 63 4.48 4.38 3.64
C SER A 63 3.79 5.66 3.17
N PHE A 64 3.53 5.86 1.88
CA PHE A 64 2.91 7.08 1.37
C PHE A 64 1.58 6.85 0.66
N HIS A 65 1.12 5.61 0.50
CA HIS A 65 -0.02 5.33 -0.37
C HIS A 65 -1.09 4.49 0.31
N ILE A 66 -2.32 4.98 0.21
CA ILE A 66 -3.53 4.26 0.59
C ILE A 66 -4.24 3.81 -0.68
N LEU A 67 -4.61 2.54 -0.73
CA LEU A 67 -5.47 1.94 -1.74
C LEU A 67 -6.93 2.05 -1.28
N THR A 68 -7.82 2.45 -2.18
CA THR A 68 -9.27 2.49 -1.92
C THR A 68 -10.05 2.31 -3.23
N ALA A 69 -11.37 2.35 -3.17
CA ALA A 69 -12.24 2.30 -4.35
C ALA A 69 -12.32 3.68 -5.02
N ALA A 70 -12.47 3.70 -6.34
CA ALA A 70 -12.61 4.95 -7.09
C ALA A 70 -13.94 5.65 -6.77
N HIS A 71 -15.01 4.90 -6.50
CA HIS A 71 -16.30 5.48 -6.14
C HIS A 71 -16.30 6.19 -4.77
N CYS A 72 -15.29 5.96 -3.93
CA CYS A 72 -15.09 6.70 -2.68
C CYS A 72 -14.55 8.12 -2.91
N ILE A 73 -14.07 8.43 -4.12
CA ILE A 73 -13.55 9.74 -4.48
C ILE A 73 -14.72 10.64 -4.94
N LEU A 74 -15.37 11.24 -3.96
CA LEU A 74 -16.43 12.26 -4.08
C LEU A 74 -15.93 13.62 -4.61
N SER A 75 -14.65 13.95 -4.43
CA SER A 75 -14.01 15.17 -4.94
C SER A 75 -12.56 14.89 -5.34
N MET A 76 -12.04 15.61 -6.33
CA MET A 76 -10.62 15.57 -6.68
C MET A 76 -9.74 16.51 -5.83
N ASP A 77 -10.36 17.30 -4.95
CA ASP A 77 -9.65 18.12 -3.98
C ASP A 77 -9.14 17.25 -2.82
N ALA A 78 -7.82 17.03 -2.78
CA ALA A 78 -7.17 16.21 -1.77
C ALA A 78 -7.33 16.75 -0.35
N HIS A 79 -7.50 18.08 -0.18
CA HIS A 79 -7.60 18.69 1.14
C HIS A 79 -8.88 18.33 1.89
N LEU A 80 -9.90 17.86 1.18
CA LEU A 80 -11.14 17.37 1.76
C LEU A 80 -11.01 15.93 2.30
N TYR A 81 -9.88 15.28 2.11
CA TYR A 81 -9.65 13.90 2.54
C TYR A 81 -8.57 13.81 3.62
N ARG A 82 -8.80 12.90 4.57
CA ARG A 82 -7.75 12.37 5.44
C ARG A 82 -7.89 10.86 5.58
N ALA A 83 -6.75 10.19 5.71
CA ALA A 83 -6.67 8.80 6.09
C ALA A 83 -6.45 8.71 7.60
N VAL A 84 -7.25 7.91 8.31
CA VAL A 84 -7.01 7.60 9.73
C VAL A 84 -6.61 6.13 9.83
N VAL A 85 -5.43 5.89 10.39
CA VAL A 85 -4.83 4.56 10.58
C VAL A 85 -4.70 4.27 12.07
N GLY A 86 -4.62 3.01 12.47
CA GLY A 86 -4.58 2.64 13.90
C GLY A 86 -5.90 2.92 14.62
N GLU A 87 -6.96 3.17 13.87
CA GLU A 87 -8.33 3.42 14.32
C GLU A 87 -9.00 2.10 14.74
N HIS A 88 -9.73 2.14 15.85
CA HIS A 88 -10.51 1.02 16.35
C HIS A 88 -11.95 1.44 16.66
N ASN A 89 -12.14 2.51 17.43
CA ASN A 89 -13.44 3.10 17.72
C ASN A 89 -13.60 4.49 17.09
N LEU A 90 -14.41 4.59 16.03
CA LEU A 90 -14.62 5.82 15.25
C LEU A 90 -15.08 7.05 16.05
N TYR A 91 -15.58 6.85 17.28
CA TYR A 91 -16.11 7.92 18.12
C TYR A 91 -15.26 8.20 19.37
N GLU A 92 -14.16 7.47 19.56
CA GLU A 92 -13.24 7.62 20.68
C GLU A 92 -11.81 7.84 20.16
N TYR A 93 -10.91 8.29 21.03
CA TYR A 93 -9.49 8.41 20.71
C TYR A 93 -8.74 7.47 21.65
N ASP A 94 -8.32 6.34 21.10
CA ASP A 94 -7.66 5.24 21.81
C ASP A 94 -6.15 5.48 21.98
N GLY A 95 -5.59 6.45 21.22
CA GLY A 95 -4.19 6.86 21.28
C GLY A 95 -3.28 6.18 20.26
N SER A 96 -3.81 5.23 19.50
CA SER A 96 -3.13 4.55 18.38
C SER A 96 -3.35 5.24 17.03
N GLU A 97 -4.29 6.20 16.96
CA GLU A 97 -4.71 6.82 15.72
C GLU A 97 -3.70 7.80 15.17
N GLU A 98 -3.40 7.68 13.88
CA GLU A 98 -2.68 8.72 13.14
C GLU A 98 -3.61 9.34 12.08
N PHE A 99 -3.78 10.66 12.16
CA PHE A 99 -4.58 11.44 11.21
C PHE A 99 -3.68 11.98 10.10
N LEU A 100 -3.80 11.43 8.91
CA LEU A 100 -2.87 11.64 7.81
C LEU A 100 -3.56 12.42 6.66
N PRO A 101 -3.17 13.68 6.42
CA PRO A 101 -3.70 14.45 5.28
C PRO A 101 -3.33 13.81 3.94
N VAL A 102 -4.23 13.91 2.96
CA VAL A 102 -3.98 13.48 1.60
C VAL A 102 -3.34 14.62 0.80
N GLU A 103 -2.26 14.34 0.09
CA GLU A 103 -1.55 15.28 -0.78
C GLU A 103 -2.02 15.17 -2.24
N ARG A 104 -2.33 13.95 -2.70
CA ARG A 104 -2.70 13.71 -4.10
C ARG A 104 -3.65 12.52 -4.25
N ILE A 105 -4.60 12.65 -5.15
CA ILE A 105 -5.53 11.57 -5.52
C ILE A 105 -5.22 11.08 -6.93
N VAL A 106 -5.22 9.76 -7.13
CA VAL A 106 -5.12 9.12 -8.45
C VAL A 106 -6.22 8.09 -8.62
N VAL A 107 -7.20 8.42 -9.43
CA VAL A 107 -8.25 7.49 -9.85
C VAL A 107 -7.77 6.72 -11.08
N HIS A 108 -8.09 5.42 -11.16
CA HIS A 108 -7.75 4.61 -12.32
C HIS A 108 -8.37 5.21 -13.61
N PRO A 109 -7.61 5.41 -14.69
CA PRO A 109 -8.09 6.13 -15.89
C PRO A 109 -9.23 5.42 -16.63
N GLY A 110 -9.39 4.10 -16.41
CA GLY A 110 -10.51 3.31 -16.92
C GLY A 110 -11.80 3.40 -16.09
N TRP A 111 -11.80 4.10 -14.94
CA TRP A 111 -13.00 4.32 -14.14
C TRP A 111 -13.91 5.34 -14.82
N ASN A 112 -15.21 5.04 -14.90
CA ASN A 112 -16.21 5.90 -15.54
C ASN A 112 -17.48 6.13 -14.70
N GLY A 113 -17.45 5.76 -13.41
CA GLY A 113 -18.59 5.86 -12.51
C GLY A 113 -19.56 4.66 -12.55
N ASP A 114 -19.36 3.71 -13.44
CA ASP A 114 -20.22 2.52 -13.58
C ASP A 114 -19.54 1.28 -12.99
N LEU A 115 -20.01 0.85 -11.81
CA LEU A 115 -19.51 -0.32 -11.09
C LEU A 115 -19.55 -1.59 -11.94
N ALA A 116 -20.53 -1.73 -12.83
CA ALA A 116 -20.65 -2.90 -13.71
C ALA A 116 -19.56 -2.95 -14.81
N LYS A 117 -18.84 -1.84 -15.04
CA LYS A 117 -17.71 -1.76 -15.99
C LYS A 117 -16.34 -1.89 -15.32
N GLY A 118 -16.31 -2.04 -13.99
CA GLY A 118 -15.09 -2.25 -13.22
C GLY A 118 -14.16 -1.04 -13.19
N ASN A 119 -12.87 -1.31 -12.94
CA ASN A 119 -11.83 -0.28 -12.69
C ASN A 119 -12.12 0.62 -11.49
N ASP A 120 -12.88 0.11 -10.52
CA ASP A 120 -13.23 0.82 -9.29
C ASP A 120 -12.07 0.75 -8.30
N ILE A 121 -11.03 1.55 -8.55
CA ILE A 121 -9.79 1.58 -7.77
C ILE A 121 -9.12 2.95 -7.85
N ALA A 122 -8.65 3.43 -6.70
CA ALA A 122 -7.93 4.69 -6.57
C ALA A 122 -6.78 4.56 -5.57
N ILE A 123 -5.76 5.39 -5.75
CA ILE A 123 -4.64 5.52 -4.82
C ILE A 123 -4.58 6.97 -4.32
N LEU A 124 -4.54 7.10 -2.99
CA LEU A 124 -4.34 8.37 -2.28
C LEU A 124 -2.89 8.42 -1.82
N ARG A 125 -2.16 9.48 -2.20
CA ARG A 125 -0.83 9.75 -1.67
C ARG A 125 -0.94 10.65 -0.45
N LEU A 126 -0.37 10.21 0.67
CA LEU A 126 -0.31 10.91 1.94
C LEU A 126 0.74 12.02 1.92
N ALA A 127 0.50 13.10 2.68
CA ALA A 127 1.43 14.21 2.84
C ALA A 127 2.64 13.85 3.73
N SER A 128 2.47 12.88 4.63
CA SER A 128 3.48 12.38 5.55
C SER A 128 3.53 10.85 5.51
N PRO A 129 4.70 10.23 5.75
CA PRO A 129 4.80 8.78 5.74
C PRO A 129 4.11 8.16 6.96
N VAL A 130 3.52 6.99 6.76
CA VAL A 130 3.07 6.07 7.82
C VAL A 130 4.11 4.96 8.03
N TYR A 131 4.27 4.55 9.27
CA TYR A 131 5.20 3.50 9.69
C TYR A 131 4.49 2.41 10.46
N ASP A 132 5.07 1.20 10.41
CA ASP A 132 4.65 0.13 11.30
C ASP A 132 5.02 0.49 12.74
N ASN A 133 4.03 0.42 13.63
CA ASN A 133 4.16 0.80 15.03
C ASN A 133 3.48 -0.21 15.99
N GLY A 134 3.11 -1.40 15.49
CA GLY A 134 2.39 -2.42 16.25
C GLY A 134 0.86 -2.27 16.27
N TYR A 135 0.33 -1.10 15.96
CA TYR A 135 -1.10 -0.85 15.72
C TYR A 135 -1.42 -0.68 14.24
N VAL A 136 -0.42 -0.26 13.47
CA VAL A 136 -0.46 -0.01 12.04
C VAL A 136 0.54 -0.92 11.35
N ALA A 137 0.16 -1.51 10.22
CA ALA A 137 1.07 -2.29 9.37
C ALA A 137 0.82 -2.01 7.88
N ILE A 138 1.86 -2.15 7.08
CA ILE A 138 1.76 -2.06 5.61
C ILE A 138 1.29 -3.42 5.07
N ALA A 139 0.24 -3.42 4.25
CA ALA A 139 -0.30 -4.63 3.64
C ALA A 139 0.68 -5.27 2.66
N ASN A 140 0.76 -6.61 2.69
CA ASN A 140 1.33 -7.33 1.57
C ASN A 140 0.33 -7.36 0.41
N LEU A 141 0.84 -7.26 -0.82
CA LEU A 141 0.03 -7.40 -2.02
C LEU A 141 0.11 -8.84 -2.57
N PRO A 142 -0.94 -9.34 -3.23
CA PRO A 142 -0.92 -10.62 -3.94
C PRO A 142 0.12 -10.61 -5.06
N TYR A 143 0.48 -11.78 -5.57
CA TYR A 143 1.28 -11.86 -6.79
C TYR A 143 0.47 -11.42 -8.03
N PRO A 144 1.11 -10.96 -9.11
CA PRO A 144 0.40 -10.54 -10.32
C PRO A 144 -0.51 -11.64 -10.84
N ASP A 145 -1.76 -11.27 -11.15
CA ASP A 145 -2.83 -12.16 -11.59
C ASP A 145 -3.16 -13.36 -10.69
N GLN A 146 -2.67 -13.39 -9.44
CA GLN A 146 -3.02 -14.43 -8.48
C GLN A 146 -4.53 -14.44 -8.23
N THR A 147 -5.10 -15.63 -8.32
CA THR A 147 -6.51 -15.91 -8.00
C THR A 147 -6.60 -16.91 -6.86
N LEU A 148 -7.66 -16.80 -6.06
CA LEU A 148 -7.95 -17.73 -4.98
C LEU A 148 -9.01 -18.75 -5.41
N PRO A 149 -8.94 -20.01 -4.95
CA PRO A 149 -9.92 -21.02 -5.30
C PRO A 149 -11.28 -20.74 -4.65
N HIS A 150 -12.34 -21.32 -5.23
CA HIS A 150 -13.67 -21.28 -4.63
C HIS A 150 -13.65 -21.85 -3.20
N GLY A 151 -14.33 -21.18 -2.26
CA GLY A 151 -14.38 -21.56 -0.86
C GLY A 151 -13.16 -21.17 -0.04
N PHE A 152 -12.15 -20.50 -0.63
CA PHE A 152 -11.01 -19.99 0.14
C PHE A 152 -11.48 -18.95 1.16
N THR A 153 -11.17 -19.13 2.43
CA THR A 153 -11.57 -18.20 3.49
C THR A 153 -10.65 -16.99 3.52
N CYS A 154 -11.24 -15.82 3.32
CA CYS A 154 -10.64 -14.52 3.56
C CYS A 154 -11.39 -13.83 4.70
N TYR A 155 -11.00 -12.60 5.01
CA TYR A 155 -11.58 -11.77 6.05
C TYR A 155 -11.91 -10.41 5.47
N ILE A 156 -13.10 -9.93 5.78
CA ILE A 156 -13.50 -8.54 5.54
C ILE A 156 -13.43 -7.79 6.86
N THR A 157 -12.88 -6.58 6.82
CA THR A 157 -12.70 -5.71 7.98
C THR A 157 -13.20 -4.31 7.66
N GLY A 158 -13.90 -3.68 8.59
CA GLY A 158 -14.42 -2.32 8.40
C GLY A 158 -15.46 -1.87 9.42
N TRP A 159 -15.96 -0.66 9.18
CA TRP A 159 -17.03 -0.03 9.95
C TRP A 159 -18.29 0.13 9.10
N GLY A 160 -18.49 -0.72 8.11
CA GLY A 160 -19.70 -0.73 7.32
C GLY A 160 -20.93 -1.11 8.15
N LEU A 161 -22.10 -0.75 7.63
CA LEU A 161 -23.38 -1.09 8.21
C LEU A 161 -23.49 -2.60 8.46
N MET A 162 -23.86 -2.99 9.68
CA MET A 162 -24.13 -4.40 9.99
C MET A 162 -25.50 -4.85 9.46
N ASP A 163 -26.42 -3.90 9.29
CA ASP A 163 -27.77 -4.13 8.80
C ASP A 163 -28.25 -2.97 7.90
N PHE A 164 -29.11 -3.28 6.92
CA PHE A 164 -29.66 -2.26 6.05
C PHE A 164 -30.50 -1.23 6.83
N GLY A 165 -30.14 0.05 6.68
CA GLY A 165 -30.80 1.16 7.39
C GLY A 165 -30.40 1.28 8.88
N GLY A 166 -29.40 0.51 9.33
CA GLY A 166 -28.78 0.69 10.64
C GLY A 166 -27.80 1.86 10.67
N SER A 167 -27.08 1.99 11.78
CA SER A 167 -25.93 2.90 11.92
C SER A 167 -24.62 2.14 11.71
N ILE A 168 -23.58 2.86 11.27
CA ILE A 168 -22.23 2.30 11.23
C ILE A 168 -21.79 1.91 12.66
N PRO A 169 -21.17 0.74 12.86
CA PRO A 169 -20.63 0.34 14.15
C PRO A 169 -19.52 1.31 14.57
N ALA A 170 -19.45 1.57 15.87
CA ALA A 170 -18.36 2.35 16.47
C ALA A 170 -17.03 1.60 16.36
N ILE A 171 -17.05 0.32 16.74
CA ILE A 171 -15.89 -0.56 16.83
C ILE A 171 -15.67 -1.27 15.49
N LEU A 172 -14.41 -1.39 15.08
CA LEU A 172 -13.99 -2.13 13.90
C LEU A 172 -14.50 -3.57 13.93
N GLN A 173 -15.18 -3.99 12.86
CA GLN A 173 -15.68 -5.34 12.71
C GLN A 173 -14.73 -6.18 11.84
N GLU A 174 -14.73 -7.48 12.09
CA GLU A 174 -14.01 -8.48 11.29
C GLU A 174 -14.92 -9.70 11.11
N SER A 175 -14.97 -10.26 9.90
CA SER A 175 -15.73 -11.48 9.64
C SER A 175 -15.08 -12.36 8.57
N PRO A 176 -15.08 -13.71 8.74
CA PRO A 176 -14.63 -14.61 7.69
C PRO A 176 -15.62 -14.61 6.52
N ILE A 177 -15.10 -14.49 5.31
CA ILE A 177 -15.87 -14.47 4.08
C ILE A 177 -15.21 -15.37 3.02
N ASN A 178 -16.00 -16.26 2.43
CA ASN A 178 -15.47 -17.26 1.50
C ASN A 178 -15.46 -16.75 0.06
N VAL A 179 -14.33 -16.92 -0.62
CA VAL A 179 -14.16 -16.57 -2.03
C VAL A 179 -15.12 -17.37 -2.90
N VAL A 180 -15.74 -16.70 -3.86
CA VAL A 180 -16.53 -17.29 -4.94
C VAL A 180 -15.77 -17.07 -6.23
N GLU A 181 -15.27 -18.16 -6.82
CA GLU A 181 -14.55 -18.10 -8.09
C GLU A 181 -15.37 -17.44 -9.21
N HIS A 182 -14.67 -16.83 -10.17
CA HIS A 182 -15.29 -16.07 -11.27
C HIS A 182 -16.27 -16.91 -12.10
N SER A 183 -15.98 -18.18 -12.36
CA SER A 183 -16.86 -19.11 -13.09
C SER A 183 -18.22 -19.31 -12.43
N VAL A 184 -18.27 -19.27 -11.10
CA VAL A 184 -19.52 -19.33 -10.32
C VAL A 184 -20.16 -17.95 -10.24
N CYS A 185 -19.38 -16.93 -9.87
CA CYS A 185 -19.89 -15.57 -9.68
C CYS A 185 -20.49 -14.95 -10.96
N SER A 186 -20.00 -15.39 -12.12
CA SER A 186 -20.45 -14.94 -13.46
C SER A 186 -21.66 -15.72 -14.01
N GLN A 187 -22.23 -16.65 -13.24
CA GLN A 187 -23.45 -17.36 -13.63
C GLN A 187 -24.68 -16.42 -13.58
N PRO A 188 -25.71 -16.63 -14.44
CA PRO A 188 -26.89 -15.76 -14.51
C PRO A 188 -27.65 -15.58 -13.20
N GLU A 189 -27.70 -16.61 -12.35
CA GLU A 189 -28.34 -16.58 -11.04
C GLU A 189 -27.50 -15.88 -9.96
N TRP A 190 -26.23 -15.59 -10.27
CA TRP A 190 -25.32 -14.79 -9.46
C TRP A 190 -25.23 -13.37 -10.03
N TRP A 191 -24.05 -12.87 -10.37
CA TRP A 191 -23.86 -11.55 -10.95
C TRP A 191 -23.87 -11.56 -12.49
N GLY A 192 -23.89 -12.73 -13.13
CA GLY A 192 -23.93 -12.81 -14.58
C GLY A 192 -22.73 -12.12 -15.24
N SER A 193 -22.95 -11.48 -16.38
CA SER A 193 -21.89 -10.84 -17.16
C SER A 193 -21.25 -9.62 -16.53
N ILE A 194 -21.81 -9.07 -15.43
CA ILE A 194 -21.22 -7.92 -14.74
C ILE A 194 -20.14 -8.32 -13.73
N ALA A 195 -20.03 -9.61 -13.37
CA ALA A 195 -18.85 -10.12 -12.67
C ALA A 195 -17.68 -10.20 -13.67
N LEU A 196 -16.78 -9.23 -13.63
CA LEU A 196 -15.62 -9.16 -14.53
C LEU A 196 -14.45 -10.01 -13.99
N LYS A 197 -13.55 -10.42 -14.89
CA LYS A 197 -12.33 -11.15 -14.49
C LYS A 197 -11.40 -10.30 -13.63
N THR A 198 -11.47 -8.98 -13.72
CA THR A 198 -10.72 -8.04 -12.88
C THR A 198 -11.36 -7.83 -11.50
N MET A 199 -12.37 -8.63 -11.15
CA MET A 199 -13.05 -8.62 -9.86
C MET A 199 -12.84 -9.96 -9.14
N VAL A 200 -13.03 -9.94 -7.83
CA VAL A 200 -13.14 -11.13 -6.99
C VAL A 200 -14.44 -11.03 -6.19
N CYS A 201 -15.16 -12.14 -6.08
CA CYS A 201 -16.39 -12.21 -5.32
C CYS A 201 -16.13 -12.97 -4.01
N ALA A 202 -16.78 -12.56 -2.93
CA ALA A 202 -16.75 -13.32 -1.67
C ALA A 202 -18.09 -13.22 -0.93
N GLY A 203 -18.49 -14.29 -0.25
CA GLY A 203 -19.75 -14.41 0.46
C GLY A 203 -20.89 -14.94 -0.42
N GLY A 204 -22.09 -14.39 -0.25
CA GLY A 204 -23.27 -14.83 -1.01
C GLY A 204 -23.96 -16.06 -0.41
N ASP A 205 -23.64 -16.40 0.84
CA ASP A 205 -24.37 -17.37 1.66
C ASP A 205 -25.64 -16.78 2.30
N GLY A 206 -25.81 -15.45 2.21
CA GLY A 206 -26.91 -14.71 2.82
C GLY A 206 -26.68 -14.38 4.30
N ILE A 207 -25.47 -14.59 4.82
CA ILE A 207 -25.10 -14.37 6.21
C ILE A 207 -24.05 -13.26 6.31
N ILE A 208 -22.93 -13.40 5.58
CA ILE A 208 -21.81 -12.45 5.64
C ILE A 208 -21.62 -11.75 4.29
N SER A 209 -21.49 -10.43 4.34
CA SER A 209 -21.16 -9.57 3.20
C SER A 209 -20.55 -8.26 3.69
N GLY A 210 -19.86 -7.55 2.79
CA GLY A 210 -19.57 -6.12 2.97
C GLY A 210 -20.78 -5.26 2.68
N CYS A 211 -20.87 -4.12 3.37
CA CYS A 211 -22.00 -3.21 3.33
C CYS A 211 -21.56 -1.75 3.20
N GLN A 212 -22.51 -0.81 3.22
CA GLN A 212 -22.19 0.62 3.09
C GLN A 212 -21.26 1.06 4.21
N GLY A 213 -20.13 1.70 3.86
CA GLY A 213 -19.04 2.06 4.78
C GLY A 213 -17.81 1.15 4.65
N ASP A 214 -17.99 -0.13 4.27
CA ASP A 214 -16.85 -1.02 3.98
C ASP A 214 -16.21 -0.72 2.61
N SER A 215 -16.92 -0.01 1.74
CA SER A 215 -16.46 0.44 0.42
C SER A 215 -15.02 0.93 0.45
N GLY A 216 -14.18 0.44 -0.47
CA GLY A 216 -12.76 0.77 -0.51
C GLY A 216 -11.87 0.02 0.49
N GLY A 217 -12.45 -0.67 1.48
CA GLY A 217 -11.73 -1.51 2.43
C GLY A 217 -11.18 -2.82 1.84
N PRO A 218 -10.31 -3.52 2.58
CA PRO A 218 -9.62 -4.71 2.09
C PRO A 218 -10.46 -5.99 2.14
N LEU A 219 -10.17 -6.89 1.20
CA LEU A 219 -10.36 -8.33 1.35
C LEU A 219 -9.02 -8.97 1.76
N ASN A 220 -8.88 -9.30 3.04
CA ASN A 220 -7.66 -9.84 3.62
C ASN A 220 -7.64 -11.37 3.51
N CYS A 221 -6.59 -11.94 2.93
CA CYS A 221 -6.47 -13.39 2.78
C CYS A 221 -5.09 -13.85 3.25
N PHE A 222 -5.03 -14.92 4.02
CA PHE A 222 -3.76 -15.49 4.49
C PHE A 222 -3.22 -16.47 3.45
N THR A 223 -2.29 -16.01 2.62
CA THR A 223 -1.65 -16.80 1.56
C THR A 223 -0.16 -16.83 1.77
N ASP A 224 0.55 -17.87 1.33
CA ASP A 224 2.02 -17.90 1.31
C ASP A 224 2.69 -17.44 2.63
N GLY A 225 2.08 -17.80 3.77
CA GLY A 225 2.56 -17.46 5.12
C GLY A 225 2.35 -16.01 5.58
N ALA A 226 1.56 -15.18 4.87
CA ALA A 226 1.29 -13.80 5.27
C ALA A 226 -0.10 -13.30 4.85
N TRP A 227 -0.63 -12.32 5.59
CA TRP A 227 -1.84 -11.58 5.21
C TRP A 227 -1.58 -10.72 3.99
N ARG A 228 -2.40 -10.91 2.94
CA ARG A 228 -2.37 -10.15 1.68
C ARG A 228 -3.73 -9.59 1.34
N VAL A 229 -3.75 -8.42 0.72
CA VAL A 229 -5.00 -7.75 0.32
C VAL A 229 -5.35 -8.12 -1.12
N HIS A 230 -6.27 -9.07 -1.28
CA HIS A 230 -6.65 -9.61 -2.58
C HIS A 230 -7.74 -8.79 -3.29
N GLY A 231 -8.46 -7.95 -2.56
CA GLY A 231 -9.59 -7.19 -3.07
C GLY A 231 -9.77 -5.84 -2.39
N VAL A 232 -10.41 -4.92 -3.10
CA VAL A 232 -10.91 -3.63 -2.60
C VAL A 232 -12.43 -3.66 -2.71
N VAL A 233 -13.17 -3.49 -1.60
CA VAL A 233 -14.65 -3.55 -1.59
C VAL A 233 -15.20 -2.55 -2.61
N SER A 234 -15.98 -3.03 -3.58
CA SER A 234 -16.52 -2.21 -4.67
C SER A 234 -18.03 -2.09 -4.57
N TYR A 235 -18.75 -3.20 -4.65
CA TYR A 235 -20.22 -3.18 -4.56
C TYR A 235 -20.81 -4.46 -4.01
N GLY A 236 -22.06 -4.36 -3.57
CA GLY A 236 -22.89 -5.47 -3.14
C GLY A 236 -24.29 -5.39 -3.73
N PRO A 237 -25.20 -6.28 -3.31
CA PRO A 237 -26.60 -6.18 -3.70
C PRO A 237 -27.24 -4.87 -3.25
N SER A 238 -28.15 -4.34 -4.07
CA SER A 238 -28.96 -3.18 -3.71
C SER A 238 -29.91 -3.51 -2.55
N GLY A 239 -30.03 -2.60 -1.58
CA GLY A 239 -30.86 -2.80 -0.40
C GLY A 239 -30.10 -3.61 0.65
N ARG A 240 -30.57 -4.82 0.97
CA ARG A 240 -29.94 -5.67 1.99
C ARG A 240 -28.58 -6.18 1.52
N CYS A 241 -27.54 -5.99 2.33
CA CYS A 241 -26.18 -6.44 2.02
C CYS A 241 -26.06 -7.97 1.98
N ASN A 242 -26.61 -8.66 3.00
CA ASN A 242 -26.55 -10.11 3.10
C ASN A 242 -27.63 -10.77 2.22
N GLN A 243 -27.27 -11.18 1.00
CA GLN A 243 -28.19 -11.89 0.07
C GLN A 243 -27.55 -13.15 -0.52
N VAL A 244 -28.36 -14.22 -0.61
CA VAL A 244 -27.96 -15.50 -1.20
C VAL A 244 -27.64 -15.33 -2.68
N LYS A 245 -26.51 -15.88 -3.13
CA LYS A 245 -25.96 -15.77 -4.50
C LYS A 245 -25.66 -14.34 -4.97
N LYS A 246 -25.64 -13.36 -4.05
CA LYS A 246 -25.22 -11.98 -4.33
C LYS A 246 -24.03 -11.63 -3.43
N PRO A 247 -22.85 -12.26 -3.66
CA PRO A 247 -21.65 -11.98 -2.89
C PRO A 247 -21.25 -10.51 -3.04
N THR A 248 -20.49 -10.00 -2.07
CA THR A 248 -19.79 -8.73 -2.23
C THR A 248 -18.75 -8.89 -3.33
N VAL A 249 -18.69 -7.87 -4.20
CA VAL A 249 -17.74 -7.79 -5.30
C VAL A 249 -16.65 -6.80 -4.92
N PHE A 250 -15.41 -7.24 -5.12
CA PHE A 250 -14.21 -6.48 -4.86
C PHE A 250 -13.45 -6.28 -6.16
N THR A 251 -12.81 -5.12 -6.33
CA THR A 251 -11.80 -4.94 -7.38
C THR A 251 -10.59 -5.81 -7.05
N ARG A 252 -10.19 -6.71 -7.96
CA ARG A 252 -9.14 -7.70 -7.71
C ARG A 252 -7.75 -7.06 -7.80
N VAL A 253 -7.09 -6.86 -6.65
CA VAL A 253 -5.80 -6.15 -6.55
C VAL A 253 -4.73 -6.74 -7.46
N SER A 254 -4.66 -8.07 -7.57
CA SER A 254 -3.66 -8.76 -8.40
C SER A 254 -3.74 -8.39 -9.89
N SER A 255 -4.89 -7.92 -10.37
CA SER A 255 -5.09 -7.48 -11.77
C SER A 255 -4.76 -6.01 -12.03
N PHE A 256 -4.47 -5.22 -11.00
CA PHE A 256 -4.17 -3.78 -11.13
C PHE A 256 -2.74 -3.43 -10.74
N GLN A 257 -1.89 -4.42 -10.47
CA GLN A 257 -0.53 -4.18 -9.99
C GLN A 257 0.30 -3.29 -10.91
N ASP A 258 0.27 -3.51 -12.22
CA ASP A 258 1.01 -2.69 -13.18
C ASP A 258 0.62 -1.21 -13.08
N TRP A 259 -0.68 -0.93 -13.01
CA TRP A 259 -1.19 0.43 -12.80
C TRP A 259 -0.74 0.97 -11.43
N MET A 260 -0.91 0.19 -10.36
CA MET A 260 -0.52 0.58 -9.00
C MET A 260 0.98 0.92 -8.91
N TYR A 261 1.85 0.18 -9.58
CA TYR A 261 3.29 0.50 -9.63
C TYR A 261 3.58 1.74 -10.47
N SER A 262 2.84 1.95 -11.57
CA SER A 262 3.04 3.12 -12.45
C SER A 262 2.73 4.45 -11.75
N VAL A 263 1.77 4.47 -10.82
CA VAL A 263 1.32 5.68 -10.12
C VAL A 263 1.97 5.90 -8.75
N ARG A 264 2.70 4.90 -8.25
CA ARG A 264 3.49 4.91 -7.01
C ARG A 264 5.00 4.77 -7.31
N PRO A 265 5.62 5.71 -8.03
CA PRO A 265 7.03 5.60 -8.35
C PRO A 265 7.83 5.52 -7.05
N SER A 266 8.63 4.46 -6.92
CA SER A 266 9.51 4.29 -5.77
C SER A 266 10.47 5.49 -5.68
N PRO A 267 10.79 5.99 -4.48
CA PRO A 267 11.80 7.05 -4.30
C PRO A 267 13.14 6.72 -5.01
N LEU A 268 13.45 5.42 -5.11
CA LEU A 268 14.63 4.88 -5.78
C LEU A 268 14.68 5.13 -7.30
N SER A 269 13.55 5.41 -7.96
CA SER A 269 13.51 5.73 -9.39
C SER A 269 14.17 7.07 -9.72
N HIS A 270 14.13 8.03 -8.78
CA HIS A 270 14.84 9.31 -8.89
C HIS A 270 16.32 9.21 -8.53
N VAL A 271 16.67 8.35 -7.56
CA VAL A 271 18.07 8.09 -7.19
C VAL A 271 18.80 7.39 -8.33
N SER A 272 18.20 6.37 -8.96
CA SER A 272 18.82 5.65 -10.08
C SER A 272 19.13 6.57 -11.27
N LYS A 273 18.20 7.45 -11.66
CA LYS A 273 18.46 8.40 -12.74
C LYS A 273 19.56 9.40 -12.38
N THR A 274 19.55 9.94 -11.16
CA THR A 274 20.56 10.91 -10.72
C THR A 274 21.95 10.27 -10.63
N VAL A 275 22.06 9.07 -10.06
CA VAL A 275 23.31 8.30 -9.96
C VAL A 275 23.83 7.91 -11.34
N THR A 276 22.97 7.42 -12.25
CA THR A 276 23.37 7.08 -13.62
C THR A 276 23.88 8.30 -14.39
N THR A 277 23.22 9.46 -14.22
CA THR A 277 23.65 10.70 -14.87
C THR A 277 24.99 11.19 -14.31
N PHE A 278 25.19 11.08 -12.99
CA PHE A 278 26.44 11.45 -12.32
C PHE A 278 27.62 10.54 -12.71
N LEU A 279 27.37 9.23 -12.86
CA LEU A 279 28.35 8.25 -13.34
C LEU A 279 28.72 8.48 -14.82
N LEU A 280 27.75 8.81 -15.68
CA LEU A 280 28.01 9.17 -17.08
C LEU A 280 28.83 10.45 -17.22
N LEU A 281 28.49 11.50 -16.47
CA LEU A 281 29.20 12.79 -16.49
C LEU A 281 30.64 12.65 -15.97
N SER A 282 30.84 11.89 -14.89
CA SER A 282 32.18 11.61 -14.37
C SER A 282 33.02 10.79 -15.35
N PHE A 283 32.45 9.75 -15.99
CA PHE A 283 33.12 8.98 -17.03
C PHE A 283 33.53 9.84 -18.24
N LEU A 284 32.65 10.71 -18.72
CA LEU A 284 32.95 11.65 -19.81
C LEU A 284 34.07 12.63 -19.43
N LEU A 285 34.09 13.12 -18.19
CA LEU A 285 35.15 14.00 -17.69
C LEU A 285 36.50 13.26 -17.61
N PHE A 286 36.51 12.01 -17.14
CA PHE A 286 37.71 11.16 -17.14
C PHE A 286 38.21 10.88 -18.56
N CYS A 287 37.32 10.62 -19.51
CA CYS A 287 37.70 10.45 -20.92
C CYS A 287 38.27 11.73 -21.52
N LEU A 288 37.68 12.90 -21.24
CA LEU A 288 38.19 14.20 -21.69
C LEU A 288 39.57 14.49 -21.09
N LEU A 289 39.73 14.33 -19.78
CA LEU A 289 41.02 14.53 -19.10
C LEU A 289 42.09 13.54 -19.61
N GLY A 290 41.72 12.28 -19.85
CA GLY A 290 42.60 11.29 -20.46
C GLY A 290 43.00 11.64 -21.90
N TYR A 291 42.07 12.16 -22.69
CA TYR A 291 42.31 12.64 -24.05
C TYR A 291 43.25 13.86 -24.07
N PHE A 292 43.05 14.84 -23.17
CA PHE A 292 43.98 15.96 -23.01
C PHE A 292 45.38 15.51 -22.58
N ARG A 293 45.48 14.47 -21.73
CA ARG A 293 46.76 13.88 -21.33
C ARG A 293 47.48 13.22 -22.51
N LEU A 294 46.76 12.44 -23.31
CA LEU A 294 47.28 11.85 -24.55
C LEU A 294 47.73 12.91 -25.58
N ILE A 295 47.00 14.02 -25.70
CA ILE A 295 47.41 15.16 -26.53
C ILE A 295 48.67 15.82 -25.95
N ALA A 296 48.73 16.08 -24.65
CA ALA A 296 49.91 16.66 -24.01
C ALA A 296 51.14 15.76 -24.18
N ASP A 297 50.98 14.45 -24.01
CA ASP A 297 52.05 13.46 -24.16
C ASP A 297 52.48 13.28 -25.63
N SER A 298 51.59 13.48 -26.61
CA SER A 298 51.93 13.47 -28.05
C SER A 298 52.49 14.80 -28.57
N ILE A 299 52.29 15.92 -27.85
CA ILE A 299 52.99 17.20 -28.08
C ILE A 299 54.38 17.19 -27.43
N SER A 300 54.58 16.39 -26.37
CA SER A 300 55.86 16.29 -25.66
C SER A 300 57.09 15.86 -26.48
N PRO A 301 57.01 15.03 -27.55
CA PRO A 301 58.17 14.71 -28.38
C PRO A 301 58.47 15.80 -29.42
N LEU A 302 57.54 16.73 -29.67
CA LEU A 302 57.76 17.84 -30.60
C LEU A 302 58.61 18.96 -29.98
N HIS A 303 58.64 19.05 -28.65
CA HIS A 303 59.44 20.05 -27.94
C HIS A 303 60.93 19.66 -27.78
N SER A 304 61.27 18.37 -27.92
CA SER A 304 62.67 17.90 -27.92
C SER A 304 63.31 17.88 -29.32
N GLN A 305 62.52 17.91 -30.39
CA GLN A 305 63.01 18.00 -31.78
C GLN A 305 63.16 19.45 -32.30
N ILE A 306 62.64 20.45 -31.57
CA ILE A 306 62.84 21.88 -31.90
C ILE A 306 64.08 22.46 -31.18
N LYS A 307 64.57 21.84 -30.09
CA LYS A 307 65.81 22.25 -29.42
C LYS A 307 67.10 21.74 -30.08
N LEU A 308 67.03 20.86 -31.09
CA LEU A 308 68.20 20.40 -31.85
C LEU A 308 68.45 21.16 -33.17
N LYS A 309 67.62 22.15 -33.53
CA LYS A 309 67.84 23.01 -34.72
C LYS A 309 68.16 24.48 -34.40
N CYS A 310 68.25 24.86 -33.12
CA CYS A 310 68.68 26.22 -32.71
C CYS A 310 70.12 26.30 -32.16
N PHE A 311 70.91 25.22 -32.22
CA PHE A 311 72.32 25.23 -31.77
C PHE A 311 73.34 25.24 -32.92
N GLN A 312 72.90 25.54 -34.15
CA GLN A 312 73.77 25.61 -35.33
C GLN A 312 73.65 26.93 -36.11
N ILE A 313 73.21 27.99 -35.43
CA ILE A 313 73.37 29.40 -35.83
C ILE A 313 73.65 30.20 -34.55
N CYS A 314 74.91 30.16 -34.10
CA CYS A 314 75.62 31.17 -33.29
C CYS A 314 76.95 30.56 -32.77
N CYS A 315 77.84 30.21 -33.70
CA CYS A 315 79.28 30.27 -33.49
C CYS A 315 79.81 31.38 -34.40
N VAL A 316 79.76 32.62 -33.89
CA VAL A 316 80.70 33.74 -34.15
C VAL A 316 80.72 34.56 -32.87
#